data_AF-A0A432ULQ3-F1
#
_entry.id   AF-A0A432ULQ3-F1
#
_cell.length_a   1.000
_cell.length_b   1.000
_cell.length_c   1.000
_cell.angle_alpha   90.00
_cell.angle_beta   90.00
_cell.angle_gamma   90.00
#
_symmetry.space_group_name_H-M   'P 1'
#
loop_
_entity.id
_entity.type
_entity.pdbx_description
1 polymer ?
#
loop_
_entity_poly.entity_id
_entity_poly.type
_entity_poly.pdbx_seq_one_letter_code
_entity_poly.pdbx_strand_id
1 'polypeptide(L)'
;MKTFFTKLFSPILNIFEKGEEPEHYTPSHRKILLIMGFLFSILSVVSVYFGFRTEVMAALFPAILFAGIGIVCVIIALLGSDRAVTNIWQSTRQSR
;
A
#
# COMPACT_ATOMS: atom_id res chain seq x y z
N MET A 1 1.70 8.29 -19.24
CA MET A 1 1.54 8.97 -17.93
C MET A 1 1.80 8.04 -16.74
N LYS A 2 1.38 6.76 -16.76
CA LYS A 2 1.74 5.77 -15.72
C LYS A 2 3.25 5.70 -15.48
N THR A 3 4.03 5.69 -16.56
CA THR A 3 5.50 5.68 -16.57
C THR A 3 6.15 6.77 -15.73
N PHE A 4 5.54 7.94 -15.58
CA PHE A 4 6.10 9.03 -14.78
C PHE A 4 5.96 8.74 -13.28
N PHE A 5 4.79 8.28 -12.86
CA PHE A 5 4.55 7.84 -11.47
C PHE A 5 5.31 6.54 -11.16
N THR A 6 5.44 5.62 -12.11
CA THR A 6 6.25 4.39 -11.95
C THR A 6 7.72 4.74 -11.75
N LYS A 7 8.22 5.78 -12.44
CA LYS A 7 9.59 6.26 -12.29
C LYS A 7 9.80 7.01 -10.97
N LEU A 8 8.83 7.81 -10.54
CA LEU A 8 8.87 8.51 -9.25
C LEU A 8 8.85 7.54 -8.06
N PHE A 9 8.04 6.49 -8.13
CA PHE A 9 7.97 5.44 -7.12
C PHE A 9 8.88 4.23 -7.41
N SER A 10 9.80 4.38 -8.38
CA SER A 10 10.73 3.30 -8.74
C SER A 10 11.57 2.77 -7.59
N PRO A 11 12.08 3.54 -6.60
CA PRO A 11 12.83 2.92 -5.51
C PRO A 11 11.96 1.99 -4.65
N ILE A 12 10.69 2.34 -4.45
CA ILE A 12 9.73 1.52 -3.71
C ILE A 12 9.33 0.31 -4.55
N LEU A 13 8.98 0.52 -5.82
CA LEU A 13 8.62 -0.56 -6.73
C LEU A 13 9.77 -1.55 -6.91
N ASN A 14 11.00 -1.07 -7.05
CA ASN A 14 12.18 -1.91 -7.27
C ASN A 14 12.57 -2.71 -6.02
N ILE A 15 12.18 -2.28 -4.81
CA ILE A 15 12.27 -3.11 -3.59
C ILE A 15 11.25 -4.24 -3.67
N PHE A 16 10.00 -3.94 -4.06
CA PHE A 16 8.93 -4.93 -4.16
C PHE A 16 8.99 -5.79 -5.43
N GLU A 17 9.74 -5.40 -6.47
CA GLU A 17 9.96 -6.15 -7.71
C GLU A 17 11.28 -6.94 -7.67
N LYS A 18 12.06 -6.81 -6.60
CA LYS A 18 13.28 -7.58 -6.38
C LYS A 18 12.93 -9.02 -5.94
N GLY A 19 13.53 -10.03 -6.56
CA GLY A 19 13.29 -11.47 -6.24
C GLY A 19 12.58 -12.20 -7.39
N GLU A 20 12.77 -13.52 -7.52
CA GLU A 20 12.40 -14.35 -8.70
C GLU A 20 10.97 -14.16 -9.23
N GLU A 21 10.76 -14.50 -10.52
CA GLU A 21 9.42 -14.41 -11.13
C GLU A 21 8.42 -15.31 -10.38
N PRO A 22 7.23 -14.80 -10.03
CA PRO A 22 6.26 -15.59 -9.29
C PRO A 22 5.70 -16.71 -10.16
N GLU A 23 5.92 -17.97 -9.74
CA GLU A 23 5.35 -19.19 -10.37
C GLU A 23 3.82 -19.18 -10.46
N HIS A 24 3.13 -18.36 -9.66
CA HIS A 24 1.67 -18.24 -9.67
C HIS A 24 1.22 -16.81 -9.35
N TYR A 25 0.73 -16.10 -10.37
CA TYR A 25 0.06 -14.81 -10.19
C TYR A 25 -1.43 -15.02 -9.90
N THR A 26 -1.96 -14.37 -8.87
CA THR A 26 -3.41 -14.34 -8.61
C THR A 26 -3.92 -12.90 -8.59
N PRO A 27 -4.84 -12.52 -9.50
CA PRO A 27 -5.34 -11.14 -9.59
C PRO A 27 -6.19 -10.71 -8.39
N SER A 28 -6.59 -11.63 -7.50
CA SER A 28 -7.31 -11.34 -6.25
C SER A 28 -6.46 -10.51 -5.27
N HIS A 29 -5.15 -10.75 -5.23
CA HIS A 29 -4.21 -10.02 -4.36
C HIS A 29 -4.22 -8.52 -4.62
N ARG A 30 -4.38 -8.13 -5.89
CA ARG A 30 -4.48 -6.74 -6.31
C ARG A 30 -5.75 -6.07 -5.77
N LYS A 31 -6.88 -6.79 -5.78
CA LYS A 31 -8.15 -6.28 -5.23
C LYS A 31 -8.05 -6.09 -3.72
N ILE A 32 -7.45 -7.03 -3.01
CA ILE A 32 -7.26 -6.93 -1.56
C ILE A 32 -6.38 -5.73 -1.22
N LEU A 33 -5.28 -5.51 -1.95
CA LEU A 33 -4.40 -4.37 -1.73
C LEU A 33 -5.11 -3.02 -1.94
N LEU A 34 -6.01 -2.96 -2.95
CA LEU A 34 -6.84 -1.79 -3.20
C LEU A 34 -7.88 -1.57 -2.09
N ILE A 35 -8.53 -2.64 -1.61
CA ILE A 35 -9.46 -2.59 -0.48
C ILE A 35 -8.74 -2.10 0.79
N MET A 36 -7.54 -2.61 1.07
CA MET A 36 -6.73 -2.19 2.22
C MET A 36 -6.31 -0.71 2.10
N GLY A 37 -5.90 -0.26 0.91
CA GLY A 37 -5.62 1.14 0.66
C GLY A 37 -6.82 2.04 0.94
N PHE A 38 -8.01 1.62 0.52
CA PHE A 38 -9.26 2.34 0.80
C PHE A 38 -9.60 2.33 2.30
N LEU A 39 -9.44 1.19 2.97
CA LEU A 39 -9.67 1.05 4.40
C LEU A 39 -8.77 2.00 5.22
N PHE A 40 -7.47 2.01 4.93
CA PHE A 40 -6.52 2.90 5.59
C PHE A 40 -6.78 4.38 5.27
N SER A 41 -7.27 4.68 4.07
CA SER A 41 -7.69 6.05 3.72
C SER A 41 -8.88 6.50 4.57
N ILE A 42 -9.90 5.65 4.76
CA ILE A 42 -11.03 5.94 5.65
C ILE A 42 -10.54 6.16 7.09
N LEU A 43 -9.69 5.25 7.60
CA LEU A 43 -9.15 5.37 8.95
C LEU A 43 -8.36 6.67 9.16
N SER A 44 -7.59 7.08 8.15
CA SER A 44 -6.86 8.36 8.19
C SER A 44 -7.83 9.55 8.29
N VAL A 45 -8.85 9.61 7.44
CA VAL A 45 -9.87 10.68 7.46
C VAL A 45 -10.60 10.73 8.79
N VAL A 46 -11.01 9.57 9.31
CA VAL A 46 -11.68 9.48 10.62
C VAL A 46 -10.76 9.93 11.74
N SER A 47 -9.49 9.52 11.73
CA SER A 47 -8.49 9.91 12.73
C SER A 47 -8.26 11.44 12.72
N VAL A 48 -8.18 12.06 11.54
CA VAL A 48 -8.07 13.52 11.42
C VAL A 48 -9.35 14.21 11.92
N TYR A 49 -10.52 13.71 11.55
CA TYR A 49 -11.81 14.27 11.99
C TYR A 49 -11.94 14.27 13.52
N PHE A 50 -11.65 13.14 14.17
CA PHE A 50 -11.67 13.07 15.63
C PHE A 50 -10.55 13.88 16.27
N GLY A 51 -9.37 13.96 15.66
CA GLY A 51 -8.26 14.80 16.11
C GLY A 51 -8.64 16.28 16.18
N PHE A 52 -9.29 16.80 15.14
CA PHE A 52 -9.80 18.18 15.15
C PHE A 52 -10.92 18.40 16.18
N ARG A 53 -11.78 17.41 16.41
CA ARG A 53 -12.87 17.52 17.39
C ARG A 53 -12.41 17.49 18.84
N THR A 54 -11.34 16.76 19.12
CA THR A 54 -10.82 16.56 20.48
C THR A 54 -9.66 17.50 20.81
N GLU A 55 -9.17 18.28 19.83
CA GLU A 55 -7.93 19.08 19.90
C GLU A 55 -6.69 18.28 20.32
N VAL A 56 -6.76 16.96 20.18
CA VAL A 56 -5.67 16.06 20.53
C VAL A 56 -4.74 15.93 19.34
N MET A 57 -3.61 16.66 19.39
CA MET A 57 -2.55 16.54 18.39
C MET A 57 -2.01 15.11 18.26
N ALA A 58 -2.12 14.28 19.31
CA ALA A 58 -1.71 12.88 19.26
C ALA A 58 -2.52 12.05 18.23
N ALA A 59 -3.71 12.48 17.83
CA ALA A 59 -4.51 11.83 16.79
C ALA A 59 -3.93 12.01 15.36
N LEU A 60 -2.98 12.94 15.18
CA LEU A 60 -2.27 13.14 13.90
C LEU A 60 -1.29 11.99 13.61
N PHE A 61 -0.69 11.40 14.64
CA PHE A 61 0.27 10.31 14.45
C PHE A 61 -0.33 9.07 13.75
N PRO A 62 -1.42 8.46 14.26
CA PRO A 62 -2.07 7.35 13.57
C PRO A 62 -2.66 7.79 12.23
N ALA A 63 -3.16 9.02 12.10
CA ALA A 63 -3.67 9.55 10.84
C ALA A 63 -2.61 9.56 9.72
N ILE A 64 -1.39 10.04 10.04
CA ILE A 64 -0.27 10.11 9.10
C ILE A 64 0.23 8.72 8.75
N LEU A 65 0.32 7.81 9.73
CA LEU A 65 0.72 6.42 9.47
C LEU A 65 -0.26 5.71 8.53
N PHE A 66 -1.56 5.78 8.83
CA PHE A 66 -2.58 5.17 7.97
C PHE A 66 -2.63 5.83 6.59
N ALA A 67 -2.43 7.16 6.51
CA ALA A 67 -2.32 7.85 5.22
C ALA A 67 -1.12 7.32 4.41
N GLY A 68 0.07 7.24 5.03
CA GLY A 68 1.28 6.78 4.38
C GLY A 68 1.14 5.35 3.87
N ILE A 69 0.67 4.43 4.71
CA ILE A 69 0.47 3.02 4.35
C ILE A 69 -0.61 2.90 3.27
N GLY A 70 -1.73 3.61 3.40
CA GLY A 70 -2.82 3.60 2.42
C GLY A 70 -2.36 4.10 1.05
N ILE A 71 -1.58 5.19 1.01
CA ILE A 71 -0.99 5.72 -0.23
C ILE A 71 -0.08 4.68 -0.88
N VAL A 72 0.80 4.03 -0.11
CA VAL A 72 1.68 2.97 -0.62
C VAL A 72 0.85 1.80 -1.20
N CYS A 73 -0.18 1.33 -0.50
CA CYS A 73 -1.08 0.28 -0.98
C CYS A 73 -1.77 0.66 -2.30
N VAL A 74 -2.30 1.88 -2.40
CA VAL A 74 -2.96 2.37 -3.62
C VAL A 74 -1.97 2.52 -4.77
N ILE A 75 -0.76 3.03 -4.52
CA ILE A 75 0.29 3.14 -5.54
C ILE A 75 0.66 1.76 -6.07
N ILE A 76 0.90 0.78 -5.19
CA ILE A 76 1.26 -0.57 -5.64
C ILE A 76 0.08 -1.25 -6.34
N ALA A 77 -1.15 -1.07 -5.85
CA ALA A 77 -2.34 -1.64 -6.49
C ALA A 77 -2.62 -1.03 -7.87
N LEU A 78 -2.43 0.28 -8.06
CA LEU A 78 -2.71 0.95 -9.34
C LEU A 78 -1.55 0.84 -10.33
N LEU A 79 -0.32 0.88 -9.82
CA LEU A 79 0.89 1.12 -10.60
C LEU A 79 1.94 0.00 -10.53
N GLY A 80 1.88 -0.84 -9.50
CA GLY A 80 2.76 -1.99 -9.35
C GLY A 80 2.50 -3.04 -10.42
N SER A 81 3.56 -3.72 -10.85
CA SER A 81 3.43 -4.89 -11.70
C SER A 81 2.82 -6.06 -10.93
N ASP A 82 2.39 -7.07 -11.68
CA ASP A 82 1.89 -8.33 -11.13
C ASP A 82 2.91 -9.02 -10.20
N ARG A 83 4.21 -8.80 -10.42
CA ARG A 83 5.31 -9.23 -9.54
C ARG A 83 5.36 -8.45 -8.23
N ALA A 84 5.25 -7.12 -8.28
CA ALA A 84 5.22 -6.27 -7.08
C ALA A 84 4.08 -6.67 -6.13
N VAL A 85 2.90 -6.94 -6.69
CA VAL A 85 1.75 -7.41 -5.92
C VAL A 85 2.05 -8.79 -5.32
N THR A 86 2.60 -9.72 -6.09
CA THR A 86 2.83 -11.08 -5.61
C THR A 86 3.92 -11.16 -4.54
N ASN A 87 4.99 -10.37 -4.65
CA ASN A 87 6.07 -10.30 -3.65
C ASN A 87 5.59 -9.83 -2.27
N ILE A 88 4.60 -8.94 -2.20
CA ILE A 88 3.98 -8.54 -0.91
C ILE A 88 3.38 -9.76 -0.19
N TRP A 89 2.81 -10.71 -0.94
CA TRP A 89 2.13 -11.88 -0.38
C TRP A 89 3.05 -13.11 -0.26
N GLN A 90 4.09 -13.22 -1.07
CA GLN A 90 5.04 -14.33 -1.03
C GLN A 90 5.87 -14.37 0.27
N SER A 91 6.09 -13.23 0.93
CA SER A 91 6.66 -13.17 2.28
C SER A 91 5.95 -14.08 3.27
N THR A 92 4.66 -14.37 3.07
CA THR A 92 3.86 -15.22 3.97
C THR A 92 4.04 -16.72 3.72
N ARG A 93 4.74 -17.14 2.64
CA ARG A 93 4.87 -18.56 2.27
C ARG A 93 6.27 -19.16 2.50
N GLN A 94 7.27 -18.36 2.89
CA GLN A 94 8.64 -18.85 3.11
C GLN A 94 8.87 -19.56 4.47
N SER A 95 7.83 -19.85 5.25
CA SER A 95 7.93 -20.60 6.52
C SER A 95 7.28 -21.99 6.51
N ARG A 96 7.20 -22.66 5.36
CA ARG A 96 6.88 -24.09 5.29
C ARG A 96 7.78 -24.85 4.35
#